data_AF-A0A191UHF3-F1
#
_entry.id   AF-A0A191UHF3-F1
#
_cell.length_a   1.000
_cell.length_b   1.000
_cell.length_c   1.000
_cell.angle_alpha   90.00
_cell.angle_beta   90.00
_cell.angle_gamma   90.00
#
_symmetry.space_group_name_H-M   'P 1'
#
loop_
_entity.id
_entity.type
_entity.pdbx_description
1 polymer ?
#
loop_
_entity_poly.entity_id
_entity_poly.type
_entity_poly.pdbx_seq_one_letter_code
_entity_poly.pdbx_strand_id
1 'polypeptide(L)'
;MKKVLVLLAAFAAFSGLAQAQSNAPVKVLSTQELVNVCKLPASPESRSYCVGYSTAIYDTYLATRHPQRAKPFICVKQPAPSRDEVIADFVKFGQENPQTADKPASGVFLGFLAARFPCARK
;
A
#
# COMPACT_ATOMS: atom_id res chain seq x y z
N MET A 1 46.74 20.76 -5.47
CA MET A 1 46.75 19.59 -6.38
C MET A 1 46.25 18.31 -5.70
N LYS A 2 47.02 17.67 -4.79
CA LYS A 2 46.66 16.37 -4.19
C LYS A 2 45.36 16.37 -3.35
N LYS A 3 45.10 17.44 -2.60
CA LYS A 3 43.88 17.61 -1.79
C LYS A 3 42.61 17.78 -2.64
N VAL A 4 42.73 18.38 -3.82
CA VAL A 4 41.61 18.59 -4.76
C VAL A 4 41.21 17.27 -5.43
N LEU A 5 42.20 16.45 -5.79
CA LEU A 5 41.95 15.12 -6.36
C LEU A 5 41.25 14.17 -5.37
N VAL A 6 41.58 14.25 -4.09
CA VAL A 6 40.91 13.44 -3.03
C VAL A 6 39.45 13.86 -2.84
N LEU A 7 39.16 15.17 -2.89
CA LEU A 7 37.78 15.69 -2.78
C LEU A 7 36.92 15.31 -3.99
N LEU A 8 37.47 15.35 -5.22
CA LEU A 8 36.74 14.90 -6.41
C LEU A 8 36.45 13.38 -6.39
N ALA A 9 37.40 12.57 -5.93
CA ALA A 9 37.20 11.12 -5.82
C ALA A 9 36.09 10.77 -4.80
N ALA A 10 36.01 11.51 -3.69
CA ALA A 10 34.94 11.33 -2.70
C ALA A 10 33.56 11.71 -3.27
N PHE A 11 33.45 12.79 -4.04
CA PHE A 11 32.18 13.21 -4.66
C PHE A 11 31.67 12.22 -5.72
N ALA A 12 32.59 11.64 -6.52
CA ALA A 12 32.24 10.64 -7.54
C ALA A 12 31.71 9.33 -6.92
N ALA A 13 32.20 8.93 -5.74
CA ALA A 13 31.74 7.73 -5.04
C ALA A 13 30.30 7.86 -4.51
N PHE A 14 29.84 9.08 -4.18
CA PHE A 14 28.47 9.33 -3.74
C PHE A 14 27.45 9.30 -4.89
N SER A 15 27.88 9.55 -6.13
CA SER A 15 26.99 9.59 -7.30
C SER A 15 26.46 8.19 -7.69
N GLY A 16 27.26 7.14 -7.45
CA GLY A 16 26.91 5.76 -7.84
C GLY A 16 25.81 5.11 -6.98
N LEU A 17 25.60 5.58 -5.75
CA LEU A 17 24.60 5.00 -4.84
C LEU A 17 23.16 5.34 -5.24
N ALA A 18 22.93 6.48 -5.89
CA ALA A 18 21.59 6.91 -6.32
C ALA A 18 21.03 6.07 -7.51
N GLN A 19 21.90 5.48 -8.33
CA GLN A 19 21.50 4.68 -9.49
C GLN A 19 21.03 3.26 -9.13
N ALA A 20 21.35 2.77 -7.94
CA ALA A 20 20.91 1.44 -7.49
C ALA A 20 19.41 1.38 -7.16
N GLN A 21 18.83 2.48 -6.68
CA GLN A 21 17.41 2.53 -6.32
C GLN A 21 16.48 2.61 -7.54
N SER A 22 16.95 3.15 -8.66
CA SER A 22 16.16 3.32 -9.89
C SER A 22 16.00 2.04 -10.71
N ASN A 23 16.86 1.04 -10.49
CA ASN A 23 16.83 -0.25 -11.18
C ASN A 23 16.25 -1.40 -10.34
N ALA A 24 15.72 -1.10 -9.15
CA ALA A 24 15.07 -2.11 -8.34
C ALA A 24 13.77 -2.59 -9.03
N PRO A 25 13.48 -3.91 -9.04
CA PRO A 25 12.24 -4.40 -9.61
C PRO A 25 11.04 -3.82 -8.86
N VAL A 26 9.92 -3.65 -9.57
CA VAL A 26 8.65 -3.24 -8.94
C VAL A 26 8.30 -4.27 -7.87
N LYS A 27 8.39 -3.85 -6.61
CA LYS A 27 8.09 -4.71 -5.48
C LYS A 27 6.58 -4.83 -5.30
N VAL A 28 6.08 -6.07 -5.30
CA VAL A 28 4.73 -6.36 -4.82
C VAL A 28 4.75 -6.30 -3.30
N LEU A 29 4.05 -5.32 -2.72
CA LEU A 29 3.95 -5.16 -1.28
C LEU A 29 3.17 -6.33 -0.67
N SER A 30 3.76 -7.00 0.31
CA SER A 30 3.07 -8.05 1.08
C SER A 30 2.11 -7.48 2.10
N THR A 31 1.10 -8.27 2.50
CA THR A 31 0.12 -7.87 3.51
C THR A 31 0.80 -7.55 4.84
N GLN A 32 1.77 -8.36 5.27
CA GLN A 32 2.49 -8.15 6.52
C GLN A 32 3.28 -6.83 6.51
N GLU A 33 3.89 -6.47 5.39
CA GLU A 33 4.59 -5.20 5.25
C GLU A 33 3.63 -4.01 5.35
N LEU A 34 2.49 -4.07 4.66
CA LEU A 34 1.47 -3.03 4.77
C LEU A 34 0.94 -2.91 6.20
N VAL A 35 0.61 -4.03 6.84
CA VAL A 35 0.15 -4.07 8.25
C VAL A 35 1.20 -3.45 9.16
N ASN A 36 2.49 -3.74 8.97
CA ASN A 36 3.55 -3.18 9.78
C ASN A 36 3.70 -1.67 9.62
N VAL A 37 3.59 -1.15 8.39
CA VAL A 37 3.65 0.29 8.13
C VAL A 37 2.42 1.02 8.67
N CYS A 38 1.24 0.39 8.61
CA CYS A 38 -0.03 1.01 8.99
C CYS A 38 -0.44 0.83 10.46
N LYS A 39 0.37 0.15 11.27
CA LYS A 39 0.13 -0.03 12.71
C LYS A 39 -0.04 1.32 13.42
N LEU A 40 -0.94 1.34 14.41
CA LEU A 40 -1.16 2.48 15.27
C LEU A 40 -0.35 2.36 16.59
N PRO A 41 0.14 3.47 17.15
CA PRO A 41 0.09 4.83 16.59
C PRO A 41 1.03 4.96 15.38
N ALA A 42 0.55 5.62 14.31
CA ALA A 42 1.32 5.82 13.08
C ALA A 42 1.96 7.22 13.07
N SER A 43 3.18 7.33 12.54
CA SER A 43 3.76 8.64 12.22
C SER A 43 2.97 9.31 11.08
N PRO A 44 3.09 10.65 10.90
CA PRO A 44 2.47 11.34 9.76
C PRO A 44 2.83 10.73 8.40
N GLU A 45 4.07 10.27 8.25
CA GLU A 45 4.58 9.64 7.03
C GLU A 45 3.93 8.27 6.80
N SER A 46 3.93 7.40 7.82
CA SER A 46 3.25 6.10 7.75
C SER A 46 1.76 6.26 7.47
N ARG A 47 1.09 7.19 8.14
CA ARG A 47 -0.32 7.48 7.90
C ARG A 47 -0.56 7.93 6.46
N SER A 48 0.25 8.86 5.95
CA SER A 48 0.12 9.36 4.57
C SER A 48 0.34 8.25 3.55
N TYR A 49 1.32 7.38 3.77
CA TYR A 49 1.56 6.18 2.95
C TYR A 49 0.34 5.26 2.94
N CYS A 50 -0.21 4.93 4.11
CA CYS A 50 -1.36 4.03 4.23
C CYS A 50 -2.63 4.60 3.60
N VAL A 51 -2.88 5.91 3.77
CA VAL A 51 -3.99 6.60 3.11
C VAL A 51 -3.81 6.57 1.59
N GLY A 52 -2.61 6.89 1.09
CA GLY A 52 -2.31 6.87 -0.35
C GLY A 52 -2.46 5.47 -0.95
N TYR A 53 -1.87 4.45 -0.31
CA TYR A 53 -1.90 3.07 -0.79
C TYR A 53 -3.32 2.49 -0.81
N SER A 54 -4.08 2.65 0.30
CA SER A 54 -5.47 2.16 0.38
C SER A 54 -6.41 2.88 -0.60
N THR A 55 -6.25 4.19 -0.77
CA THR A 55 -7.01 4.97 -1.75
C THR A 55 -6.71 4.50 -3.17
N ALA A 56 -5.43 4.38 -3.53
CA ALA A 56 -5.01 3.96 -4.87
C ALA A 56 -5.51 2.57 -5.23
N ILE A 57 -5.53 1.62 -4.28
CA ILE A 57 -6.08 0.27 -4.52
C ILE A 57 -7.58 0.34 -4.81
N TYR A 58 -8.33 1.09 -4.01
CA TYR A 58 -9.77 1.21 -4.20
C TYR A 58 -10.11 1.95 -5.50
N ASP A 59 -9.39 3.03 -5.82
CA ASP A 59 -9.55 3.76 -7.08
C ASP A 59 -9.22 2.86 -8.28
N THR A 60 -8.15 2.05 -8.18
CA THR A 60 -7.80 1.08 -9.23
C THR A 60 -8.90 0.04 -9.41
N TYR A 61 -9.50 -0.45 -8.32
CA TYR A 61 -10.66 -1.33 -8.39
C TYR A 61 -11.84 -0.67 -9.12
N LEU A 62 -12.12 0.59 -8.84
CA LEU A 62 -13.16 1.35 -9.52
C LEU A 62 -12.86 1.59 -10.99
N ALA A 63 -11.60 1.84 -11.35
CA ALA A 63 -11.17 2.15 -12.71
C ALA A 63 -11.08 0.92 -13.62
N THR A 64 -10.70 -0.25 -13.08
CA THR A 64 -10.39 -1.44 -13.88
C THR A 64 -11.53 -2.45 -13.99
N ARG A 65 -12.56 -2.34 -13.14
CA ARG A 65 -13.73 -3.23 -13.19
C ARG A 65 -14.52 -3.04 -14.49
N HIS A 66 -14.71 -4.13 -15.23
CA HIS A 66 -15.55 -4.13 -16.42
C HIS A 66 -17.04 -4.03 -16.02
N PRO A 67 -17.81 -3.04 -16.50
CA PRO A 67 -19.19 -2.80 -16.01
C PRO A 67 -20.13 -4.00 -16.21
N GLN A 68 -19.96 -4.75 -17.30
CA GLN A 68 -20.78 -5.93 -17.61
C GLN A 68 -20.17 -7.27 -17.16
N ARG A 69 -18.84 -7.43 -17.23
CA ARG A 69 -18.15 -8.71 -16.99
C ARG A 69 -17.58 -8.86 -15.58
N ALA A 70 -17.47 -7.77 -14.81
CA ALA A 70 -17.02 -7.76 -13.44
C ALA A 70 -17.96 -6.88 -12.60
N LYS A 71 -19.09 -7.47 -12.18
CA LYS A 71 -20.06 -6.80 -11.29
C LYS A 71 -19.34 -6.30 -10.02
N PRO A 72 -19.76 -5.14 -9.45
CA PRO A 72 -19.21 -4.69 -8.19
C PRO A 72 -19.41 -5.74 -7.10
N PHE A 73 -18.38 -5.93 -6.29
CA PHE A 73 -18.39 -6.78 -5.11
C PHE A 73 -18.01 -6.00 -3.84
N ILE A 74 -17.56 -4.74 -3.99
CA ILE A 74 -17.35 -3.77 -2.89
C ILE A 74 -18.33 -2.61 -3.10
N CYS A 75 -19.20 -2.37 -2.13
CA CYS A 75 -20.26 -1.36 -2.18
C CYS A 75 -20.22 -0.47 -0.93
N VAL A 76 -19.43 0.60 -0.99
CA VAL A 76 -19.35 1.61 0.08
C VAL A 76 -20.57 2.52 -0.02
N LYS A 77 -21.38 2.60 1.05
CA LYS A 77 -22.53 3.51 1.16
C LYS A 77 -22.13 4.78 1.91
N GLN A 78 -22.72 5.92 1.55
CA GLN A 78 -22.49 7.18 2.24
C GLN A 78 -23.52 7.41 3.37
N PRO A 79 -23.10 7.99 4.51
CA PRO A 79 -21.74 8.37 4.85
C PRO A 79 -20.86 7.14 5.12
N ALA A 80 -19.66 7.10 4.52
CA ALA A 80 -18.70 6.03 4.75
C ALA A 80 -17.92 6.27 6.05
N PRO A 81 -17.40 5.20 6.70
CA PRO A 81 -16.41 5.33 7.76
C PRO A 81 -15.19 6.15 7.33
N SER A 82 -14.49 6.72 8.30
CA SER A 82 -13.25 7.44 8.01
C SER A 82 -12.19 6.49 7.42
N ARG A 83 -11.29 7.02 6.58
CA ARG A 83 -10.19 6.23 6.01
C ARG A 83 -9.31 5.62 7.11
N ASP A 84 -9.06 6.37 8.18
CA ASP A 84 -8.25 5.92 9.31
C ASP A 84 -8.90 4.73 10.04
N GLU A 85 -10.22 4.74 10.20
CA GLU A 85 -10.97 3.61 10.77
C GLU A 85 -10.85 2.36 9.89
N VAL A 86 -11.06 2.50 8.58
CA VAL A 86 -10.95 1.37 7.64
C VAL A 86 -9.53 0.79 7.61
N ILE A 87 -8.50 1.65 7.68
CA ILE A 87 -7.09 1.24 7.75
C ILE A 87 -6.80 0.52 9.07
N ALA A 88 -7.29 1.04 10.20
CA ALA A 88 -7.12 0.40 11.50
C ALA A 88 -7.77 -1.00 11.54
N ASP A 89 -8.97 -1.13 10.97
CA ASP A 89 -9.66 -2.41 10.87
C ASP A 89 -8.96 -3.39 9.92
N PHE A 90 -8.32 -2.89 8.85
CA PHE A 90 -7.46 -3.73 8.01
C PHE A 90 -6.22 -4.23 8.75
N VAL A 91 -5.56 -3.38 9.55
CA VAL A 91 -4.42 -3.78 10.38
C VAL A 91 -4.82 -4.89 11.35
N LYS A 92 -5.96 -4.72 12.02
CA LYS A 92 -6.53 -5.75 12.91
C LYS A 92 -6.81 -7.04 12.14
N PHE A 93 -7.49 -6.95 10.99
CA PHE A 93 -7.74 -8.10 10.13
C PHE A 93 -6.43 -8.83 9.78
N GLY A 94 -5.38 -8.12 9.37
CA GLY A 94 -4.10 -8.72 9.02
C GLY A 94 -3.41 -9.42 10.20
N GLN A 95 -3.57 -8.90 11.42
CA GLN A 95 -3.07 -9.55 12.64
C GLN A 95 -3.84 -10.83 12.98
N GLU A 96 -5.16 -10.83 12.77
CA GLU A 96 -6.03 -11.99 13.02
C GLU A 96 -5.96 -13.06 11.91
N ASN A 97 -5.36 -12.72 10.76
CA ASN A 97 -5.31 -13.58 9.56
C ASN A 97 -3.87 -13.80 9.06
N PRO A 98 -2.99 -14.45 9.86
CA PRO A 98 -1.58 -14.63 9.51
C PRO A 98 -1.35 -15.42 8.21
N GLN A 99 -2.32 -16.24 7.78
CA GLN A 99 -2.31 -16.95 6.50
C GLN A 99 -2.39 -16.02 5.26
N THR A 100 -2.49 -14.71 5.46
CA THR A 100 -2.48 -13.70 4.40
C THR A 100 -1.17 -12.91 4.35
N ALA A 101 -0.27 -13.10 5.32
CA ALA A 101 0.90 -12.27 5.56
C ALA A 101 1.79 -12.08 4.32
N ASP A 102 2.05 -13.16 3.58
CA ASP A 102 2.91 -13.21 2.39
C ASP A 102 2.18 -12.87 1.08
N LYS A 103 0.84 -12.75 1.12
CA LYS A 103 0.03 -12.46 -0.07
C LYS A 103 0.11 -10.99 -0.46
N PRO A 104 -0.10 -10.65 -1.74
CA PRO A 104 -0.15 -9.27 -2.21
C PRO A 104 -1.16 -8.44 -1.41
N ALA A 105 -0.69 -7.35 -0.81
CA ALA A 105 -1.50 -6.50 0.06
C ALA A 105 -2.72 -5.92 -0.65
N SER A 106 -2.60 -5.61 -1.95
CA SER A 106 -3.71 -5.07 -2.76
C SER A 106 -4.89 -6.04 -2.87
N GLY A 107 -4.61 -7.31 -3.17
CA GLY A 107 -5.64 -8.35 -3.26
C GLY A 107 -6.29 -8.62 -1.92
N VAL A 108 -5.48 -8.72 -0.86
CA VAL A 108 -5.99 -8.94 0.51
C VAL A 108 -6.82 -7.74 1.00
N PHE A 109 -6.39 -6.51 0.71
CA PHE A 109 -7.13 -5.29 1.06
C PHE A 109 -8.48 -5.20 0.33
N LEU A 110 -8.54 -5.51 -0.98
CA LEU A 110 -9.80 -5.57 -1.70
C LEU A 110 -10.73 -6.67 -1.18
N GLY A 111 -10.17 -7.84 -0.82
CA GLY A 111 -10.93 -8.91 -0.17
C GLY A 111 -11.50 -8.50 1.18
N PHE A 112 -10.70 -7.81 2.00
CA PHE A 112 -11.14 -7.21 3.26
C PHE A 112 -12.27 -6.19 3.03
N LEU A 113 -12.12 -5.27 2.06
CA LEU A 113 -13.17 -4.31 1.71
C LEU A 113 -14.45 -4.99 1.22
N ALA A 114 -14.34 -6.12 0.49
CA ALA A 114 -15.50 -6.89 0.04
C ALA A 114 -16.25 -7.51 1.22
N ALA A 115 -15.53 -8.01 2.23
CA ALA A 115 -16.13 -8.54 3.45
C ALA A 115 -16.75 -7.43 4.32
N ARG A 116 -16.09 -6.26 4.41
CA ARG A 116 -16.56 -5.11 5.18
C ARG A 116 -17.74 -4.39 4.53
N PHE A 117 -17.72 -4.27 3.21
CA PHE A 117 -18.70 -3.51 2.42
C PHE A 117 -19.30 -4.38 1.30
N PRO A 118 -20.00 -5.48 1.65
CA PRO A 118 -20.55 -6.37 0.65
C PRO A 118 -21.63 -5.68 -0.17
N CYS A 119 -21.62 -5.89 -1.48
CA CYS A 119 -22.77 -5.56 -2.31
C CYS A 119 -23.95 -6.48 -1.98
N ALA A 120 -25.16 -5.92 -1.90
CA ALA A 120 -26.36 -6.74 -1.71
C ALA A 120 -26.45 -7.79 -2.83
N ARG A 121 -26.77 -9.04 -2.48
CA ARG A 121 -27.12 -10.04 -3.48
C ARG A 121 -28.38 -9.54 -4.19
N LYS A 122 -28.32 -9.43 -5.51
CA LYS A 122 -29.52 -9.22 -6.32
C LYS A 122 -30.37 -10.48 -6.32
#